data_AF-A0A2N5V2B6-F1
#
_entry.id   AF-A0A2N5V2B6-F1
#
_cell.length_a   1.000
_cell.length_b   1.000
_cell.length_c   1.000
_cell.angle_alpha   90.00
_cell.angle_beta   90.00
_cell.angle_gamma   90.00
#
_symmetry.space_group_name_H-M   'P 1'
#
loop_
_entity.id
_entity.type
_entity.pdbx_description
1 polymer ?
#
loop_
_entity_poly.entity_id
_entity_poly.type
_entity_poly.pdbx_seq_one_letter_code
_entity_poly.pdbx_strand_id
1 'polypeptide(L)'
;MSKTRNRARQWFLLTKSPESEECYRQWNQHFRETIKTLKRNAWLQFLENLSNHSLWKMLSVTKQSTTKSILPLCRPNGTLTSDKPVQAELIFKGTSCIAVPIDLADVPDRPNSRLMCYPQVTTEEITECIEKIAPKKAPGVDGIANELLKISSPSLSPLLVPINPSPPVPSPPHGNAPSRPSSLKQGRTITLTLTPTVP
;
A
#
# COMPACT_ATOMS: atom_id res chain seq x y z
N MET A 1 -14.12 2.83 -34.01
CA MET A 1 -14.65 3.03 -32.64
C MET A 1 -13.58 3.43 -31.61
N SER A 2 -12.47 2.69 -31.45
CA SER A 2 -11.40 3.06 -30.49
C SER A 2 -10.81 4.45 -30.75
N LYS A 3 -10.54 4.79 -32.02
CA LYS A 3 -10.04 6.12 -32.45
C LYS A 3 -11.01 7.25 -32.07
N THR A 4 -12.30 7.06 -32.27
CA THR A 4 -13.36 8.05 -31.96
C THR A 4 -13.49 8.29 -30.46
N ARG A 5 -13.49 7.23 -29.65
CA ARG A 5 -13.45 7.32 -28.17
C ARG A 5 -12.20 8.06 -27.70
N ASN A 6 -11.03 7.74 -28.25
CA ASN A 6 -9.77 8.39 -27.88
C ASN A 6 -9.80 9.88 -28.24
N ARG A 7 -10.37 10.24 -29.39
CA ARG A 7 -10.58 11.64 -29.78
C ARG A 7 -11.51 12.37 -28.82
N ALA A 8 -12.65 11.77 -28.45
CA ALA A 8 -13.57 12.34 -27.47
C ALA A 8 -12.91 12.48 -26.08
N ARG A 9 -12.09 11.50 -25.66
CA ARG A 9 -11.31 11.59 -24.42
C ARG A 9 -10.32 12.75 -24.45
N GLN A 10 -9.57 12.90 -25.55
CA GLN A 10 -8.63 14.01 -25.69
C GLN A 10 -9.35 15.36 -25.68
N TRP A 11 -10.49 15.46 -26.37
CA TRP A 11 -11.31 16.67 -26.33
C TRP A 11 -11.77 17.02 -24.92
N PHE A 12 -12.30 16.04 -24.17
CA PHE A 12 -12.68 16.23 -22.76
C PHE A 12 -11.52 16.69 -21.87
N LEU A 13 -10.33 16.10 -22.04
CA LEU A 13 -9.15 16.48 -21.24
C LEU A 13 -8.69 17.92 -21.51
N LEU A 14 -8.84 18.39 -22.75
CA LEU A 14 -8.44 19.74 -23.15
C LEU A 14 -9.43 20.81 -22.72
N THR A 15 -10.74 20.57 -22.90
CA THR A 15 -11.76 21.61 -22.72
C THR A 15 -12.48 21.54 -21.38
N LYS A 16 -12.61 20.35 -20.78
CA LYS A 16 -13.35 20.08 -19.53
C LYS A 16 -14.77 20.71 -19.51
N SER A 17 -15.38 20.87 -20.67
CA SER A 17 -16.73 21.39 -20.85
C SER A 17 -17.76 20.28 -20.62
N PRO A 18 -18.99 20.58 -20.12
CA PRO A 18 -20.05 19.59 -19.96
C PRO A 18 -20.40 18.86 -21.27
N GLU A 19 -20.34 19.54 -22.40
CA GLU A 19 -20.60 18.94 -23.72
C GLU A 19 -19.53 17.90 -24.09
N SER A 20 -18.27 18.20 -23.79
CA SER A 20 -17.14 17.30 -24.05
C SER A 20 -17.16 16.06 -23.16
N GLU A 21 -17.65 16.21 -21.93
CA GLU A 21 -17.83 15.11 -20.99
C GLU A 21 -18.92 14.14 -21.48
N GLU A 22 -20.08 14.67 -21.86
CA GLU A 22 -21.21 13.88 -22.32
C GLU A 22 -20.86 13.11 -23.61
N CYS A 23 -20.18 13.78 -24.55
CA CYS A 23 -19.68 13.14 -25.77
C CYS A 23 -18.72 11.98 -25.45
N TYR A 24 -17.77 12.17 -24.51
CA TYR A 24 -16.88 11.09 -24.08
C TYR A 24 -17.64 9.94 -23.40
N ARG A 25 -18.62 10.25 -22.53
CA ARG A 25 -19.45 9.25 -21.85
C ARG A 25 -20.21 8.37 -22.85
N GLN A 26 -20.87 8.98 -23.84
CA GLN A 26 -21.60 8.26 -24.89
C GLN A 26 -20.68 7.34 -25.69
N TRP A 27 -19.55 7.86 -26.18
CA TRP A 27 -18.59 7.05 -26.95
C TRP A 27 -17.94 5.95 -26.11
N ASN A 28 -17.69 6.20 -24.83
CA ASN A 28 -17.14 5.21 -23.92
C ASN A 28 -18.17 4.11 -23.61
N GLN A 29 -19.44 4.47 -23.41
CA GLN A 29 -20.52 3.51 -23.19
C GLN A 29 -20.72 2.61 -24.41
N HIS A 30 -20.89 3.22 -25.58
CA HIS A 30 -21.06 2.49 -26.84
C HIS A 30 -19.87 1.56 -27.12
N PHE A 31 -18.64 2.01 -26.84
CA PHE A 31 -17.45 1.17 -26.96
C PHE A 31 -17.51 -0.03 -26.00
N ARG A 32 -17.85 0.19 -24.72
CA ARG A 32 -17.94 -0.88 -23.72
C ARG A 32 -19.01 -1.91 -24.08
N GLU A 33 -20.18 -1.46 -24.53
CA GLU A 33 -21.27 -2.32 -24.98
C GLU A 33 -20.86 -3.14 -26.20
N THR A 34 -20.26 -2.50 -27.21
CA THR A 34 -19.74 -3.20 -28.39
C THR A 34 -18.72 -4.27 -28.00
N ILE A 35 -17.77 -3.96 -27.12
CA ILE A 35 -16.78 -4.94 -26.63
C ILE A 35 -17.46 -6.08 -25.87
N LYS A 36 -18.47 -5.79 -25.05
CA LYS A 36 -19.24 -6.81 -24.32
C LYS A 36 -19.96 -7.76 -25.29
N THR A 37 -20.61 -7.22 -26.31
CA THR A 37 -21.29 -8.00 -27.36
C THR A 37 -20.29 -8.84 -28.17
N LEU A 38 -19.18 -8.26 -28.60
CA LEU A 38 -18.14 -8.99 -29.34
C LEU A 38 -17.53 -10.12 -28.51
N LYS A 39 -17.24 -9.88 -27.23
CA LYS A 39 -16.74 -10.93 -26.33
C LYS A 39 -17.76 -12.05 -26.15
N ARG A 40 -19.04 -11.71 -25.97
CA ARG A 40 -20.12 -12.70 -25.88
C ARG A 40 -20.22 -13.53 -27.17
N ASN A 41 -20.22 -12.88 -28.32
CA ASN A 41 -20.34 -13.56 -29.61
C ASN A 41 -19.13 -14.46 -29.89
N ALA A 42 -17.92 -13.96 -29.61
CA ALA A 42 -16.70 -14.77 -29.71
C ALA A 42 -16.74 -15.98 -28.77
N TRP A 43 -17.29 -15.82 -27.56
CA TRP A 43 -17.49 -16.93 -26.64
C TRP A 43 -18.52 -17.94 -27.15
N LEU A 44 -19.65 -17.49 -27.69
CA LEU A 44 -20.66 -18.37 -28.29
C LEU A 44 -20.09 -19.14 -29.49
N GLN A 45 -19.38 -18.46 -30.39
CA GLN A 45 -18.69 -19.10 -31.51
C GLN A 45 -17.62 -20.09 -31.03
N PHE A 46 -16.89 -19.77 -29.96
CA PHE A 46 -15.98 -20.71 -29.34
C PHE A 46 -16.71 -21.95 -28.85
N LEU A 47 -17.87 -21.80 -28.20
CA LEU A 47 -18.69 -22.92 -27.73
C LEU A 47 -19.23 -23.79 -28.87
N GLU A 48 -19.71 -23.18 -29.95
CA GLU A 48 -20.22 -23.88 -31.14
C GLU A 48 -19.15 -24.72 -31.83
N ASN A 49 -17.89 -24.28 -31.81
CA ASN A 49 -16.77 -24.97 -32.46
C ASN A 49 -16.04 -25.98 -31.54
N LEU A 50 -16.51 -26.21 -30.31
CA LEU A 50 -15.86 -27.14 -29.39
C LEU A 50 -16.16 -28.61 -29.75
N SER A 51 -15.09 -29.39 -29.91
CA SER A 51 -15.19 -30.85 -29.91
C SER A 51 -15.43 -31.40 -28.49
N ASN A 52 -16.08 -32.57 -28.36
CA ASN A 52 -16.38 -33.22 -27.07
C ASN A 52 -15.14 -33.39 -26.16
N HIS A 53 -13.94 -33.53 -26.75
CA HIS A 53 -12.68 -33.67 -25.99
C HIS A 53 -12.11 -32.35 -25.45
N SER A 54 -12.75 -31.22 -25.74
CA SER A 54 -12.26 -29.86 -25.40
C SER A 54 -13.00 -29.21 -24.23
N LEU A 55 -13.92 -29.92 -23.58
CA LEU A 55 -14.70 -29.43 -22.42
C LEU A 55 -13.81 -28.98 -21.24
N TRP A 56 -12.64 -29.57 -21.07
CA TRP A 56 -11.67 -29.17 -20.05
C TRP A 56 -11.11 -27.76 -20.31
N LYS A 57 -10.95 -27.35 -21.58
CA LYS A 57 -10.52 -25.98 -21.94
C LYS A 57 -11.60 -24.97 -21.55
N MET A 58 -12.87 -25.28 -21.79
CA MET A 58 -14.00 -24.46 -21.32
C MET A 58 -13.96 -24.28 -19.79
N LEU A 59 -13.82 -25.38 -19.06
CA LEU A 59 -13.73 -25.35 -17.59
C LEU A 59 -12.54 -24.53 -17.09
N SER A 60 -11.41 -24.56 -17.81
CA SER A 60 -10.22 -23.78 -17.45
C SER A 60 -10.43 -22.26 -17.61
N VAL A 61 -11.25 -21.84 -18.57
CA VAL A 61 -11.54 -20.42 -18.83
C VAL A 61 -12.63 -19.87 -17.90
N THR A 62 -13.58 -20.69 -17.48
CA THR A 62 -14.64 -20.29 -16.52
C THR A 62 -14.17 -20.26 -15.08
N LYS A 63 -13.11 -21.00 -14.74
CA LYS A 63 -12.44 -20.88 -13.45
C LYS A 63 -11.90 -19.46 -13.31
N GLN A 64 -12.31 -18.78 -12.25
CA GLN A 64 -11.81 -17.47 -11.89
C GLN A 64 -10.28 -17.60 -11.76
N SER A 65 -9.53 -16.99 -12.69
CA SER A 65 -8.07 -16.99 -12.66
C SER A 65 -7.62 -16.23 -11.42
N THR A 66 -7.42 -16.96 -10.33
CA THR A 66 -6.89 -16.44 -9.05
C THR A 66 -5.44 -16.03 -9.18
N THR A 67 -4.76 -16.43 -10.26
CA THR A 67 -3.39 -16.05 -10.54
C THR A 67 -3.37 -14.70 -11.25
N LYS A 68 -2.90 -13.67 -10.54
CA LYS A 68 -2.47 -12.40 -11.14
C LYS A 68 -1.26 -12.69 -12.04
N SER A 69 -1.51 -13.03 -13.29
CA SER A 69 -0.44 -13.24 -14.27
C SER A 69 0.26 -11.90 -14.51
N ILE A 70 1.58 -11.86 -14.30
CA ILE A 70 2.39 -10.69 -14.57
C ILE A 70 2.39 -10.47 -16.08
N LEU A 71 1.97 -9.27 -16.51
CA LEU A 71 1.99 -8.92 -17.92
C LEU A 71 3.42 -9.06 -18.48
N PRO A 72 3.58 -9.46 -19.74
CA PRO A 72 4.90 -9.54 -20.34
C PRO A 72 5.69 -8.22 -20.19
N LEU A 73 6.97 -8.31 -19.85
CA LEU A 73 7.84 -7.17 -19.61
C LEU A 73 8.71 -6.88 -20.82
N CYS A 74 9.02 -5.59 -21.05
CA CYS A 74 9.92 -5.19 -22.12
C CYS A 74 11.37 -5.33 -21.66
N ARG A 75 12.19 -6.02 -22.45
CA ARG A 75 13.64 -6.06 -22.29
C ARG A 75 14.26 -4.75 -22.80
N PRO A 76 15.50 -4.43 -22.41
CA PRO A 76 16.24 -3.29 -22.95
C PRO A 76 16.38 -3.31 -24.48
N ASN A 77 16.39 -4.50 -25.09
CA ASN A 77 16.43 -4.67 -26.54
C ASN A 77 15.06 -4.46 -27.24
N GLY A 78 14.03 -4.01 -26.52
CA GLY A 78 12.68 -3.77 -27.05
C GLY A 78 11.82 -5.03 -27.21
N THR A 79 12.35 -6.23 -26.91
CA THR A 79 11.57 -7.48 -27.00
C THR A 79 10.74 -7.73 -25.76
N LEU A 80 9.57 -8.33 -25.94
CA LEU A 80 8.66 -8.65 -24.85
C LEU A 80 8.96 -10.04 -24.27
N THR A 81 8.97 -10.19 -22.94
CA THR A 81 9.18 -11.46 -22.25
C THR A 81 8.05 -11.83 -21.30
N SER A 82 7.58 -13.07 -21.41
CA SER A 82 6.65 -13.69 -20.46
C SER A 82 7.33 -14.70 -19.53
N ASP A 83 8.66 -14.83 -19.64
CA ASP A 83 9.43 -15.81 -18.86
C ASP A 83 9.67 -15.28 -17.45
N LYS A 84 9.22 -16.04 -16.43
CA LYS A 84 9.17 -15.61 -15.03
C LYS A 84 10.55 -15.26 -14.42
N PRO A 85 11.60 -16.10 -14.54
CA PRO A 85 12.94 -15.73 -14.07
C PRO A 85 13.44 -14.44 -14.71
N VAL A 86 13.27 -14.29 -16.03
CA VAL A 86 13.69 -13.09 -16.75
C VAL A 86 12.86 -11.87 -16.31
N GLN A 87 11.56 -12.04 -16.08
CA GLN A 87 10.71 -10.97 -15.57
C GLN A 87 11.14 -10.52 -14.17
N ALA A 88 11.45 -11.47 -13.28
CA ALA A 88 11.92 -11.17 -11.93
C ALA A 88 13.25 -10.41 -11.98
N GLU A 89 14.18 -10.82 -12.85
CA GLU A 89 15.44 -10.13 -13.08
C GLU A 89 15.24 -8.70 -13.62
N LEU A 90 14.33 -8.51 -14.59
CA LEU A 90 14.00 -7.19 -15.14
C LEU A 90 13.36 -6.27 -14.10
N ILE A 91 12.48 -6.80 -13.24
CA ILE A 91 11.89 -6.03 -12.14
C ILE A 91 12.97 -5.66 -11.13
N PHE A 92 13.83 -6.62 -10.77
CA PHE A 92 14.91 -6.41 -9.80
C PHE A 92 15.93 -5.37 -10.29
N LYS A 93 16.33 -5.45 -11.56
CA LYS A 93 17.25 -4.48 -12.19
C LYS A 93 16.60 -3.12 -12.47
N GLY A 94 15.28 -3.04 -12.38
CA GLY A 94 14.50 -1.86 -12.73
C GLY A 94 14.09 -1.87 -14.20
N THR A 95 12.80 -1.66 -14.44
CA THR A 95 12.23 -1.46 -15.79
C THR A 95 12.24 0.00 -16.23
N SER A 96 12.84 0.89 -15.44
CA SER A 96 12.88 2.32 -15.74
C SER A 96 13.77 2.55 -16.96
N CYS A 97 13.15 2.84 -18.09
CA CYS A 97 13.80 3.17 -19.37
C CYS A 97 14.57 4.50 -19.33
N ILE A 98 14.74 5.11 -18.16
CA ILE A 98 15.28 6.44 -17.99
C ILE A 98 16.70 6.30 -17.44
N ALA A 99 17.66 6.16 -18.35
CA ALA A 99 19.08 6.30 -18.06
C ALA A 99 19.51 7.79 -18.02
N VAL A 100 18.60 8.67 -17.62
CA VAL A 100 18.90 10.09 -17.44
C VAL A 100 19.44 10.23 -16.01
N PRO A 101 20.59 10.89 -15.80
CA PRO A 101 21.04 11.20 -14.45
C PRO A 101 19.92 11.99 -13.76
N ILE A 102 19.35 11.39 -12.71
CA ILE A 102 18.34 12.06 -11.89
C ILE A 102 19.11 13.08 -11.05
N ASP A 103 18.92 14.36 -11.37
CA ASP A 103 19.35 15.43 -10.49
C ASP A 103 18.50 15.37 -9.23
N LEU A 104 19.14 15.11 -8.09
CA LEU A 104 18.51 15.04 -6.77
C LEU A 104 18.80 16.30 -5.96
N ALA A 105 19.39 17.34 -6.56
CA ALA A 105 19.74 18.58 -5.85
C ALA A 105 18.51 19.32 -5.28
N ASP A 106 17.32 19.06 -5.83
CA ASP A 106 16.04 19.60 -5.37
C ASP A 106 15.34 18.73 -4.32
N VAL A 107 15.86 17.52 -4.04
CA VAL A 107 15.34 16.63 -3.00
C VAL A 107 16.05 16.96 -1.69
N PRO A 108 15.38 17.59 -0.71
CA PRO A 108 16.01 17.87 0.56
C PRO A 108 16.36 16.57 1.27
N ASP A 109 17.54 16.51 1.87
CA ASP A 109 17.93 15.41 2.76
C ASP A 109 16.85 15.23 3.82
N ARG A 110 16.19 14.07 3.79
CA ARG A 110 15.22 13.75 4.83
C ARG A 110 16.00 13.57 6.13
N PRO A 111 15.66 14.29 7.21
CA PRO A 111 16.25 13.98 8.50
C PRO A 111 15.97 12.52 8.81
N ASN A 112 16.98 11.81 9.36
CA ASN A 112 16.84 10.43 9.81
C ASN A 112 15.47 10.28 10.48
N SER A 113 14.62 9.43 9.88
CA SER A 113 13.25 9.23 10.32
C SER A 113 13.25 9.07 11.84
N ARG A 114 12.42 9.86 12.52
CA ARG A 114 12.27 9.83 13.99
C ARG A 114 12.29 8.38 14.45
N LEU A 115 13.07 8.10 15.50
CA LEU A 115 13.02 6.81 16.20
C LEU A 115 11.55 6.51 16.45
N MET A 116 11.01 5.54 15.73
CA MET A 116 9.64 5.09 15.89
C MET A 116 9.58 4.47 17.27
N CYS A 117 8.98 5.18 18.22
CA CYS A 117 8.64 4.61 19.52
C CYS A 117 7.44 3.71 19.28
N TYR A 118 7.67 2.40 19.27
CA TYR A 118 6.58 1.44 19.28
C TYR A 118 5.95 1.41 20.67
N PRO A 119 4.61 1.36 20.76
CA PRO A 119 3.96 1.15 22.05
C PRO A 119 4.44 -0.16 22.67
N GLN A 120 4.37 -0.23 24.00
CA GLN A 120 4.68 -1.47 24.71
C GLN A 120 3.67 -2.54 24.28
N VAL A 121 4.18 -3.70 23.88
CA VAL A 121 3.36 -4.85 23.45
C VAL A 121 2.66 -5.41 24.68
N THR A 122 1.34 -5.58 24.62
CA THR A 122 0.57 -6.12 25.75
C THR A 122 0.41 -7.64 25.65
N THR A 123 0.10 -8.27 26.77
CA THR A 123 -0.21 -9.70 26.82
C THR A 123 -1.39 -10.07 25.92
N GLU A 124 -2.40 -9.21 25.86
CA GLU A 124 -3.61 -9.41 25.06
C GLU A 124 -3.27 -9.42 23.57
N GLU A 125 -2.46 -8.46 23.11
CA GLU A 125 -2.01 -8.39 21.71
C GLU A 125 -1.27 -9.66 21.28
N ILE A 126 -0.43 -10.22 22.16
CA ILE A 126 0.30 -11.47 21.89
C ILE A 126 -0.67 -12.65 21.81
N THR A 127 -1.61 -12.77 22.75
CA THR A 127 -2.62 -13.85 22.72
C THR A 127 -3.45 -13.79 21.44
N GLU A 128 -3.94 -12.60 21.06
CA GLU A 128 -4.67 -12.39 19.81
C GLU A 128 -3.83 -12.75 18.59
N CYS A 129 -2.56 -12.38 18.58
CA CYS A 129 -1.64 -12.71 17.50
C CYS A 129 -1.50 -14.23 17.35
N ILE A 130 -1.31 -14.97 18.45
CA ILE A 130 -1.19 -16.43 18.45
C ILE A 130 -2.49 -17.08 17.97
N GLU A 131 -3.65 -16.58 18.39
CA GLU A 131 -4.96 -17.09 17.95
C GLU A 131 -5.18 -16.95 16.45
N LYS A 132 -4.75 -15.82 15.87
CA LYS A 132 -4.86 -15.51 14.43
C LYS A 132 -3.98 -16.39 13.56
N ILE A 133 -2.98 -17.09 14.12
CA ILE A 133 -2.11 -17.99 13.36
C ILE A 133 -2.95 -19.13 12.77
N ALA A 134 -2.73 -19.46 11.49
CA ALA A 134 -3.40 -20.60 10.88
C ALA A 134 -2.81 -21.92 11.41
N PRO A 135 -3.63 -22.82 12.01
CA PRO A 135 -3.13 -24.00 12.72
C PRO A 135 -2.41 -25.03 11.83
N LYS A 136 -2.93 -25.25 10.62
CA LYS A 136 -2.47 -26.28 9.69
C LYS A 136 -1.43 -25.77 8.67
N LYS A 137 -0.53 -24.89 9.10
CA LYS A 137 0.59 -24.42 8.28
C LYS A 137 1.84 -25.24 8.57
N ALA A 138 2.75 -25.29 7.61
CA ALA A 138 4.02 -25.96 7.78
C ALA A 138 4.80 -25.29 8.93
N PRO A 139 5.44 -26.08 9.82
CA PRO A 139 6.32 -25.56 10.86
C PRO A 139 7.46 -24.71 10.28
N GLY A 140 7.97 -23.80 11.11
CA GLY A 140 9.16 -23.00 10.79
C GLY A 140 10.45 -23.80 10.88
N VAL A 141 11.59 -23.10 10.85
CA VAL A 141 12.92 -23.68 11.02
C VAL A 141 13.12 -24.34 12.39
N ASP A 142 12.36 -23.90 13.39
CA ASP A 142 12.28 -24.43 14.74
C ASP A 142 11.52 -25.76 14.82
N GLY A 143 10.78 -26.14 13.76
CA GLY A 143 9.99 -27.37 13.71
C GLY A 143 8.74 -27.35 14.61
N ILE A 144 8.40 -26.21 15.22
CA ILE A 144 7.25 -26.10 16.12
C ILE A 144 5.97 -25.91 15.31
N ALA A 145 4.99 -26.77 15.55
CA ALA A 145 3.69 -26.66 14.89
C ALA A 145 2.86 -25.52 15.49
N ASN A 146 2.12 -24.80 14.65
CA ASN A 146 1.27 -23.69 15.08
C ASN A 146 0.18 -24.10 16.08
N GLU A 147 -0.28 -25.35 16.04
CA GLU A 147 -1.22 -25.90 17.03
C GLU A 147 -0.60 -25.90 18.44
N LEU A 148 0.69 -26.21 18.56
CA LEU A 148 1.38 -26.20 19.86
C LEU A 148 1.53 -24.78 20.39
N LEU A 149 1.77 -23.80 19.52
CA LEU A 149 1.80 -22.38 19.90
C LEU A 149 0.45 -21.93 20.45
N LYS A 150 -0.66 -22.38 19.85
CA LYS A 150 -2.01 -22.07 20.34
C LYS A 150 -2.30 -22.71 21.69
N ILE A 151 -1.96 -23.98 21.87
CA ILE A 151 -2.14 -24.70 23.14
C ILE A 151 -1.32 -24.04 24.25
N SER A 152 -0.09 -23.62 23.95
CA SER A 152 0.82 -22.98 24.92
C SER A 152 0.62 -21.47 25.06
N SER A 153 -0.34 -20.86 24.35
CA SER A 153 -0.59 -19.41 24.35
C SER A 153 -0.67 -18.79 25.76
N PRO A 154 -1.40 -19.37 26.74
CA PRO A 154 -1.50 -18.79 28.08
C PRO A 154 -0.17 -18.76 28.85
N SER A 155 0.71 -19.74 28.59
CA SER A 155 2.02 -19.85 29.24
C SER A 155 3.10 -19.07 28.50
N LEU A 156 2.98 -18.92 27.18
CA LEU A 156 3.96 -18.27 26.32
C LEU A 156 3.81 -16.74 26.31
N SER A 157 2.57 -16.24 26.33
CA SER A 157 2.27 -14.80 26.27
C SER A 157 3.01 -13.95 27.33
N PRO A 158 3.03 -14.30 28.63
CA PRO A 158 3.76 -13.52 29.63
C PRO A 158 5.28 -13.55 29.45
N LEU A 159 5.82 -14.60 28.81
CA LEU A 159 7.25 -14.74 28.54
C LEU A 159 7.71 -13.95 27.31
N LEU A 160 6.78 -13.64 26.38
CA LEU A 160 7.08 -12.93 25.14
C LEU A 160 7.03 -11.40 25.28
N VAL A 161 6.25 -10.86 26.23
CA VAL A 161 6.18 -9.40 26.49
C VAL A 161 7.55 -8.76 26.74
N PRO A 162 8.44 -9.32 27.58
CA PRO A 162 9.72 -8.67 27.93
C PRO A 162 10.79 -8.74 26.84
N ILE A 163 10.59 -9.53 25.78
CA ILE A 163 11.59 -9.74 24.72
C ILE A 163 11.70 -8.51 23.80
N ASN A 164 10.72 -7.61 23.83
CA ASN A 164 10.80 -6.34 23.12
C ASN A 164 11.76 -5.39 23.86
N PRO A 165 12.81 -4.84 23.21
CA PRO A 165 13.67 -3.86 23.85
C PRO A 165 12.84 -2.66 24.33
N SER A 166 12.86 -2.40 25.63
CA SER A 166 12.31 -1.17 26.19
C SER A 166 13.00 0.03 25.52
N PRO A 167 12.27 1.12 25.19
CA PRO A 167 12.92 2.32 24.69
C PRO A 167 13.92 2.82 25.75
N PRO A 168 15.11 3.28 25.35
CA PRO A 168 16.09 3.80 26.29
C PRO A 168 15.47 4.95 27.07
N VAL A 169 15.48 4.84 28.40
CA VAL A 169 15.08 5.92 29.31
C VAL A 169 15.95 7.13 28.99
N PRO A 170 15.37 8.30 28.64
CA PRO A 170 16.16 9.49 28.39
C PRO A 170 16.91 9.86 29.67
N SER A 171 18.25 9.87 29.60
CA SER A 171 19.12 10.30 30.69
C SER A 171 18.72 11.72 31.16
N PRO A 172 18.76 12.01 32.46
CA PRO A 172 18.43 13.34 32.96
C PRO A 172 19.36 14.38 32.33
N PRO A 173 18.85 15.59 32.03
CA PRO A 173 19.65 16.63 31.41
C PRO A 173 20.84 16.96 32.31
N HIS A 174 22.06 16.83 31.76
CA HIS A 174 23.27 17.30 32.40
C HIS A 174 23.11 18.79 32.69
N GLY A 175 22.88 19.12 33.96
CA GLY A 175 22.77 20.47 34.46
C GLY A 175 24.10 21.19 34.37
N ASN A 176 24.31 21.92 33.28
CA ASN A 176 25.28 23.01 33.27
C ASN A 176 24.58 24.23 33.85
N ALA A 177 24.77 24.44 35.15
CA ALA A 177 24.47 25.69 35.80
C ALA A 177 25.56 26.73 35.43
N PRO A 178 25.16 27.97 35.10
CA PRO A 178 25.96 29.12 35.43
C PRO A 178 25.21 29.98 36.46
N SER A 179 25.80 30.00 37.66
CA SER A 179 25.89 31.12 38.61
C SER A 179 24.93 32.30 38.45
N ARG A 180 24.02 32.39 39.42
CA ARG A 180 23.26 33.57 39.85
C ARG A 180 24.20 34.75 40.17
N PRO A 181 23.80 36.00 39.87
CA PRO A 181 24.01 37.08 40.82
C PRO A 181 22.69 37.61 41.35
N SER A 182 22.72 37.84 42.65
CA SER A 182 21.73 38.41 43.54
C SER A 182 21.40 39.87 43.22
N SER A 183 20.12 40.24 43.21
CA SER A 183 19.64 41.45 43.92
C SER A 183 18.12 41.51 44.07
N LEU A 184 17.74 41.96 45.26
CA LEU A 184 16.42 42.33 45.76
C LEU A 184 15.61 43.21 44.77
N LYS A 185 14.27 43.05 44.74
CA LYS A 185 13.34 43.90 45.51
C LYS A 185 11.85 43.57 45.22
N GLN A 186 11.09 43.65 46.32
CA GLN A 186 9.65 43.65 46.52
C GLN A 186 8.79 44.32 45.42
N GLY A 187 7.69 43.63 45.06
CA GLY A 187 6.31 44.13 45.20
C GLY A 187 5.76 45.18 44.24
N ARG A 188 4.67 44.82 43.52
CA ARG A 188 3.43 45.63 43.44
C ARG A 188 2.28 44.85 42.81
N THR A 189 1.23 44.68 43.60
CA THR A 189 -0.14 44.30 43.22
C THR A 189 -0.77 45.39 42.35
N ILE A 190 -1.49 45.02 41.29
CA ILE A 190 -2.63 45.83 40.80
C ILE A 190 -3.75 44.90 40.33
N THR A 191 -4.87 44.97 41.06
CA THR A 191 -6.20 44.44 40.72
C THR A 191 -6.84 45.35 39.67
N LEU A 192 -7.49 44.80 38.63
CA LEU A 192 -8.36 45.56 37.74
C LEU A 192 -9.72 44.86 37.62
N THR A 193 -10.74 45.47 38.24
CA THR A 193 -12.17 45.14 38.09
C THR A 193 -12.87 46.25 37.30
N LEU A 194 -13.42 45.84 36.14
CA LEU A 194 -14.70 46.20 35.48
C LEU A 194 -15.32 47.60 35.66
N THR A 195 -15.81 48.19 34.55
CA THR A 195 -17.26 48.31 34.23
C THR A 195 -17.54 49.05 32.90
N PRO A 196 -18.76 48.91 32.31
CA PRO A 196 -19.14 49.34 30.95
C PRO A 196 -19.95 50.65 30.94
N THR A 197 -20.20 51.24 29.76
CA THR A 197 -21.30 52.21 29.58
C THR A 197 -21.81 52.22 28.13
N VAL A 198 -23.11 51.99 28.01
CA VAL A 198 -24.00 52.21 26.87
C VAL A 198 -24.74 53.55 27.15
N PRO A 199 -25.29 54.23 26.14
CA PRO A 199 -26.72 54.04 25.85
C PRO A 199 -27.02 53.69 24.38
#